data_AF-A0A2T3JS10-F1
#
_entry.id   AF-A0A2T3JS10-F1
#
_cell.length_a   1.000
_cell.length_b   1.000
_cell.length_c   1.000
_cell.angle_alpha   90.00
_cell.angle_beta   90.00
_cell.angle_gamma   90.00
#
_symmetry.space_group_name_H-M   'P 1'
#
loop_
_entity.id
_entity.type
_entity.pdbx_description
1 polymer ?
#
loop_
_entity_poly.entity_id
_entity_poly.type
_entity_poly.pdbx_seq_one_letter_code
_entity_poly.pdbx_strand_id
1 'polypeptide(L)'
;MTKENIYRVTIEELTSHPSTDKTIQFEFKDREDLFKIVENLKQGSGLDATQATRVGVSLRLLGPVMMINRKHPLFAEFMPHFKTLMIKLKNTVKSALIDK
;
A
#
# COMPACT_ATOMS: atom_id res chain seq x y z
N MET A 1 -7.44 -23.19 -4.04
CA MET A 1 -7.65 -21.74 -4.23
C MET A 1 -6.89 -21.01 -3.15
N THR A 2 -5.90 -20.19 -3.48
CA THR A 2 -5.20 -19.35 -2.49
C THR A 2 -6.21 -18.38 -1.88
N LYS A 3 -6.32 -18.35 -0.56
CA LYS A 3 -7.23 -17.46 0.18
C LYS A 3 -6.78 -16.02 -0.04
N GLU A 4 -7.62 -15.21 -0.69
CA GLU A 4 -7.39 -13.76 -0.83
C GLU A 4 -8.00 -13.04 0.37
N ASN A 5 -7.27 -12.09 0.93
CA ASN A 5 -7.77 -11.20 1.98
C ASN A 5 -8.68 -10.14 1.36
N ILE A 6 -9.76 -9.77 2.04
CA ILE A 6 -10.70 -8.74 1.59
C ILE A 6 -10.64 -7.59 2.58
N TYR A 7 -10.47 -6.37 2.06
CA TYR A 7 -10.39 -5.16 2.85
C TYR A 7 -11.38 -4.12 2.31
N ARG A 8 -11.79 -3.22 3.20
CA ARG A 8 -12.58 -2.03 2.88
C ARG A 8 -11.77 -0.79 3.22
N VAL A 9 -11.75 0.17 2.29
CA VAL A 9 -11.23 1.51 2.52
C VAL A 9 -12.39 2.47 2.64
N THR A 10 -12.35 3.31 3.68
CA THR A 10 -13.25 4.44 3.87
C THR A 10 -12.38 5.69 4.03
N ILE A 11 -12.68 6.74 3.26
CA ILE A 11 -12.04 8.05 3.37
C ILE A 11 -13.15 9.05 3.69
N GLU A 12 -12.97 9.82 4.74
CA GLU A 12 -13.89 10.85 5.21
C GLU A 12 -13.19 12.22 5.18
N GLU A 13 -13.83 13.21 4.57
CA GLU A 13 -13.34 14.59 4.60
C GLU A 13 -13.59 15.20 5.98
N LEU A 14 -12.53 15.52 6.72
CA LEU A 14 -12.63 16.08 8.08
C LEU A 14 -12.81 17.60 8.13
N THR A 15 -12.69 18.27 6.98
CA THR A 15 -12.76 19.74 6.85
C THR A 15 -14.13 20.25 6.41
N SER A 16 -15.07 19.35 6.09
CA SER A 16 -16.40 19.75 5.64
C SER A 16 -17.22 20.34 6.79
N HIS A 17 -17.92 21.44 6.51
CA HIS A 17 -18.97 21.96 7.38
C HIS A 17 -20.10 20.93 7.53
N PRO A 18 -20.98 21.03 8.56
CA PRO A 18 -21.90 19.96 9.01
C PRO A 18 -22.91 19.44 7.99
N SER A 19 -22.94 19.96 6.75
CA SER A 19 -23.95 19.69 5.74
C SER A 19 -23.50 18.81 4.58
N THR A 20 -22.23 18.41 4.51
CA THR A 20 -21.76 17.47 3.47
C THR A 20 -20.65 16.57 3.99
N ASP A 21 -21.01 15.43 4.57
CA ASP A 21 -20.08 14.34 4.85
C ASP A 21 -19.67 13.70 3.52
N LYS A 22 -18.53 14.11 2.97
CA LYS A 22 -17.98 13.49 1.76
C LYS A 22 -17.21 12.23 2.15
N THR A 23 -17.83 11.10 1.88
CA THR A 23 -17.24 9.78 2.10
C THR A 23 -16.98 9.06 0.79
N ILE A 24 -15.79 8.48 0.65
CA ILE A 24 -15.45 7.53 -0.42
C ILE A 24 -15.27 6.17 0.23
N GLN A 25 -15.96 5.15 -0.28
CA GLN A 25 -15.84 3.78 0.19
C GLN A 25 -15.65 2.81 -0.97
N PHE A 26 -14.72 1.87 -0.83
CA PHE A 26 -14.56 0.76 -1.77
C PHE A 26 -13.95 -0.46 -1.10
N GLU A 27 -14.14 -1.63 -1.71
CA GLU A 27 -13.56 -2.90 -1.28
C GLU A 27 -12.52 -3.39 -2.28
N PHE A 28 -11.48 -4.07 -1.81
CA PHE A 28 -10.48 -4.68 -2.66
C PHE A 28 -9.99 -6.00 -2.08
N LYS A 29 -9.52 -6.86 -2.99
CA LYS A 29 -8.88 -8.14 -2.64
C LYS A 29 -7.37 -8.00 -2.72
N ASP A 30 -6.68 -8.63 -1.77
CA ASP A 30 -5.23 -8.70 -1.77
C ASP A 30 -4.75 -10.10 -1.39
N ARG A 31 -3.70 -10.57 -2.04
CA ARG A 31 -3.03 -11.84 -1.72
C ARG A 31 -2.06 -11.72 -0.56
N GLU A 32 -1.63 -10.50 -0.25
CA GLU A 32 -0.75 -10.20 0.86
C GLU A 32 -1.56 -9.80 2.10
N ASP A 33 -0.96 -9.97 3.26
CA ASP A 33 -1.48 -9.46 4.53
C ASP A 33 -1.09 -7.98 4.68
N LEU A 34 -2.07 -7.08 4.51
CA LEU A 34 -1.86 -5.64 4.56
C LEU A 34 -1.38 -5.18 5.94
N PHE A 35 -1.93 -5.76 7.01
CA PHE A 35 -1.57 -5.38 8.38
C PHE A 35 -0.13 -5.80 8.68
N LYS A 36 0.25 -7.01 8.28
CA LYS A 36 1.64 -7.47 8.42
C LYS A 36 2.62 -6.61 7.63
N ILE A 37 2.25 -6.19 6.41
CA ILE A 37 3.09 -5.28 5.61
C ILE A 37 3.27 -3.94 6.33
N VAL A 38 2.18 -3.33 6.81
CA VAL A 38 2.23 -2.05 7.53
C VAL A 38 3.10 -2.18 8.79
N GLU A 39 2.95 -3.26 9.55
CA GLU A 39 3.74 -3.49 10.75
C GLU A 39 5.25 -3.64 10.44
N ASN A 40 5.58 -4.44 9.44
CA ASN A 40 6.97 -4.59 9.01
C ASN A 40 7.58 -3.25 8.54
N LEU A 41 6.79 -2.42 7.84
CA LEU A 41 7.24 -1.09 7.41
C LEU A 41 7.49 -0.16 8.60
N LYS A 42 6.60 -0.15 9.60
CA LYS A 42 6.81 0.65 10.83
C LYS A 42 8.10 0.26 11.53
N GLN A 43 8.45 -1.02 11.50
CA GLN A 43 9.62 -1.54 12.21
C GLN A 43 10.93 -1.37 11.44
N GLY A 44 10.91 -1.42 10.10
CA GLY A 44 12.12 -1.60 9.30
C GLY A 44 12.30 -0.68 8.10
N SER A 45 11.37 0.24 7.84
CA SER A 45 11.50 1.17 6.70
C SER A 45 12.34 2.42 6.99
N GLY A 46 12.54 2.77 8.27
CA GLY A 46 13.13 4.04 8.69
C GLY A 46 12.18 5.24 8.65
N LEU A 47 10.90 5.03 8.31
CA LEU A 47 9.85 6.06 8.39
C LEU A 47 9.20 6.06 9.78
N ASP A 48 8.62 7.18 10.19
CA ASP A 48 7.73 7.19 11.35
C ASP A 48 6.48 6.33 11.11
N ALA A 49 5.81 5.95 12.19
CA ALA A 49 4.71 4.99 12.12
C ALA A 49 3.52 5.46 11.27
N THR A 50 3.22 6.75 11.27
CA THR A 50 2.12 7.31 10.47
C THR A 50 2.47 7.28 8.99
N GLN A 51 3.67 7.70 8.61
CA GLN A 51 4.11 7.67 7.22
C GLN A 51 4.30 6.24 6.70
N ALA A 52 4.86 5.34 7.52
CA ALA A 52 4.97 3.93 7.19
C ALA A 52 3.60 3.29 6.90
N THR A 53 2.58 3.64 7.69
CA THR A 53 1.20 3.19 7.47
C THR A 53 0.67 3.69 6.13
N ARG A 54 0.80 4.99 5.85
CA ARG A 54 0.35 5.59 4.58
C ARG A 54 1.02 4.92 3.38
N VAL A 55 2.35 4.79 3.41
CA VAL A 55 3.13 4.14 2.35
C VAL A 55 2.69 2.69 2.15
N GLY A 56 2.56 1.91 3.23
CA GLY A 56 2.14 0.51 3.16
C GLY A 56 0.78 0.34 2.50
N VAL A 57 -0.20 1.13 2.93
CA VAL A 57 -1.56 1.12 2.36
C VAL A 57 -1.54 1.56 0.90
N SER A 58 -0.90 2.69 0.57
CA SER A 58 -0.84 3.22 -0.79
C SER A 58 -0.18 2.25 -1.78
N LEU A 59 0.91 1.58 -1.39
CA LEU A 59 1.58 0.60 -2.24
C LEU A 59 0.70 -0.62 -2.54
N ARG A 60 -0.14 -1.03 -1.58
CA ARG A 60 -1.08 -2.15 -1.77
C ARG A 60 -2.33 -1.78 -2.53
N LEU A 61 -2.75 -0.52 -2.49
CA LEU A 61 -3.83 -0.02 -3.34
C LEU A 61 -3.36 0.18 -4.79
N LEU A 62 -2.16 0.71 -4.99
CA LEU A 62 -1.65 1.05 -6.33
C LEU A 62 -0.99 -0.14 -7.05
N GLY A 63 -0.16 -0.92 -6.35
CA GLY A 63 0.66 -1.97 -6.94
C GLY A 63 -0.13 -3.03 -7.74
N PRO A 64 -1.18 -3.64 -7.17
CA PRO A 64 -2.03 -4.59 -7.88
C PRO A 64 -2.72 -3.99 -9.12
N VAL A 65 -3.20 -2.75 -9.01
CA VAL A 65 -3.83 -2.03 -10.14
C VAL A 65 -2.82 -1.86 -11.28
N MET A 66 -1.60 -1.44 -10.97
CA MET A 66 -0.52 -1.32 -11.95
C MET A 66 -0.15 -2.68 -12.56
N MET A 67 -0.11 -3.75 -11.76
CA MET A 67 0.23 -5.10 -12.25
C MET A 67 -0.82 -5.68 -13.20
N ILE A 68 -2.11 -5.52 -12.89
CA ILE A 68 -3.21 -5.93 -13.76
C ILE A 68 -3.15 -5.15 -15.07
N ASN A 69 -2.86 -3.86 -14.99
CA ASN A 69 -2.80 -2.93 -16.11
C ASN A 69 -1.37 -2.67 -16.61
N ARG A 70 -0.44 -3.63 -16.48
CA ARG A 70 1.00 -3.41 -16.72
C ARG A 70 1.37 -2.96 -18.13
N LYS A 71 0.49 -3.16 -19.11
CA LYS A 71 0.65 -2.71 -20.51
C LYS A 71 -0.02 -1.36 -20.79
N HIS A 72 -0.74 -0.80 -19.82
CA HIS A 72 -1.41 0.49 -19.97
C HIS A 72 -0.35 1.60 -20.15
N PRO A 73 -0.51 2.52 -21.11
CA PRO A 73 0.50 3.55 -21.41
C PRO A 73 0.97 4.35 -20.19
N LEU A 74 0.03 4.72 -19.29
CA LEU A 74 0.36 5.44 -18.05
C LEU A 74 1.24 4.66 -17.06
N PHE A 75 1.27 3.32 -17.13
CA PHE A 75 2.05 2.50 -16.20
C PHE A 75 3.28 1.87 -16.84
N ALA A 76 3.24 1.58 -18.14
CA ALA A 76 4.26 0.78 -18.83
C ALA A 76 5.69 1.30 -18.61
N GLU A 77 5.91 2.60 -18.73
CA GLU A 77 7.22 3.23 -18.53
C GLU A 77 7.62 3.32 -17.04
N PHE A 78 6.64 3.45 -16.14
CA PHE A 78 6.90 3.56 -14.70
C PHE A 78 7.11 2.20 -14.01
N MET A 79 6.55 1.11 -14.55
CA MET A 79 6.60 -0.24 -13.96
C MET A 79 8.01 -0.71 -13.56
N PRO A 80 9.06 -0.55 -14.38
CA PRO A 80 10.42 -0.98 -14.00
C PRO A 80 10.97 -0.22 -12.78
N HIS A 81 10.67 1.07 -12.70
CA HIS A 81 11.10 1.91 -11.57
C HIS A 81 10.31 1.57 -10.30
N PHE A 82 9.00 1.37 -10.42
CA PHE A 82 8.18 0.90 -9.32
C PHE A 82 8.67 -0.45 -8.78
N LYS A 83 8.99 -1.40 -9.66
CA LYS A 83 9.58 -2.70 -9.27
C LYS A 83 10.90 -2.52 -8.49
N THR A 84 11.77 -1.63 -8.95
CA THR A 84 13.05 -1.34 -8.28
C THR A 84 12.82 -0.78 -6.87
N LEU A 85 11.88 0.15 -6.71
CA LEU A 85 11.46 0.66 -5.41
C LEU A 85 10.98 -0.46 -4.49
N MET A 86 10.08 -1.32 -4.97
CA MET A 86 9.52 -2.43 -4.17
C MET A 86 10.59 -3.43 -3.71
N ILE A 87 11.55 -3.76 -4.58
CA ILE A 87 12.68 -4.65 -4.24
C ILE A 87 13.54 -4.02 -3.14
N LYS A 88 13.92 -2.74 -3.32
CA LYS A 88 14.74 -2.02 -2.34
C LYS A 88 14.05 -1.95 -0.99
N LEU A 89 12.77 -1.55 -0.98
CA LEU A 89 11.97 -1.45 0.24
C LEU A 89 11.88 -2.80 0.97
N LYS A 90 11.59 -3.89 0.23
CA LYS A 90 11.53 -5.23 0.81
C LYS A 90 12.85 -5.65 1.45
N ASN A 91 13.96 -5.39 0.78
CA ASN A 91 15.29 -5.74 1.29
C ASN A 91 15.64 -4.91 2.54
N THR A 92 15.39 -3.60 2.52
CA THR A 92 15.60 -2.71 3.68
C THR A 92 14.83 -3.20 4.90
N VAL A 93 13.53 -3.46 4.73
CA VAL A 93 12.68 -3.96 5.82
C VAL A 93 13.15 -5.33 6.30
N LYS A 94 13.50 -6.25 5.39
CA LYS A 94 13.98 -7.58 5.76
C LYS A 94 15.26 -7.51 6.58
N SER A 95 16.24 -6.70 6.18
CA SER A 95 17.49 -6.53 6.93
C SER A 95 17.21 -6.02 8.35
N ALA A 96 16.41 -4.96 8.48
CA ALA A 96 16.08 -4.37 9.77
C ALA A 96 15.31 -5.31 10.72
N LEU A 97 14.56 -6.28 10.18
CA LEU A 97 13.85 -7.29 10.98
C LEU A 97 14.74 -8.48 11.40
N ILE A 98 15.85 -8.72 10.69
CA ILE A 98 16.83 -9.77 11.05
C ILE A 98 17.80 -9.26 12.12
N ASP A 99 18.11 -7.96 12.09
CA ASP A 99 19.02 -7.32 13.05
C ASP A 99 18.36 -6.99 14.41
N LYS A 100 17.09 -7.37 14.61
CA LYS A 100 16.32 -7.26 15.86
C LYS A 100 16.25 -8.59 16.58
#